data_AF-A0A4D4LU13-F1
#
_entry.id   AF-A0A4D4LU13-F1
#
_cell.length_a   1.000
_cell.length_b   1.000
_cell.length_c   1.000
_cell.angle_alpha   90.00
_cell.angle_beta   90.00
_cell.angle_gamma   90.00
#
_symmetry.space_group_name_H-M   'P 1'
#
loop_
_entity.id
_entity.type
_entity.pdbx_description
1 polymer ?
#
loop_
_entity_poly.entity_id
_entity_poly.type
_entity_poly.pdbx_seq_one_letter_code
_entity_poly.pdbx_strand_id
1 'polypeptide(L)'
;MVVHIDEGRTEATVVSIPRDTLVTRPSCPLTSGGTTAVAYNAMFNSAYAVGGPVCAVKTVESLTNIRMDHYLEIDFSGFAKLVNALGGVTVTTDEDIDDDKSHLHLKAGEHHLTGKQALALARTRHGIGDGSDLGRIGLQQKLVKALLDQIASTNLLTDPTGLYKVADAITGSLTTDTGLDSLGELMNLGESLKGLSSERVSTVMLPVATAPRTPTGWWRRNRRRARCGRRCADPLPCDLRKRPARKILRRIPAAVSIRGDPVRRTGERRGETPSGSLDGGDAPRRRAAVEGVTMPRYLSLIQIDESTAPAEGPSPELMQRMGELLEEITKAGVMLDTAGLTPTAQGKRVHWAGGELSVTDGPFTESKEVVGGYALMQCKDMAEALEWTKRFLKVHEEHWTVTCEVREIAEG
;
A
#
# COMPACT_ATOMS: atom_id res chain seq x y z
N MET A 1 10.06 2.95 1.76
CA MET A 1 10.51 3.52 3.06
C MET A 1 9.80 2.73 4.16
N VAL A 2 10.22 2.83 5.42
CA VAL A 2 9.46 2.27 6.55
C VAL A 2 8.94 3.42 7.38
N VAL A 3 7.64 3.45 7.65
CA VAL A 3 7.01 4.48 8.48
C VAL A 3 6.50 3.81 9.73
N HIS A 4 6.90 4.32 10.89
CA HIS A 4 6.36 3.93 12.18
C HIS A 4 5.59 5.11 12.75
N ILE A 5 4.35 4.87 13.15
CA ILE A 5 3.50 5.83 13.86
C ILE A 5 3.35 5.28 15.28
N ASP A 6 3.54 6.13 16.29
CA ASP A 6 3.38 5.72 17.69
C ASP A 6 1.91 5.38 18.01
N GLU A 7 1.68 4.62 19.08
CA GLU A 7 0.33 4.21 19.50
C GLU A 7 -0.59 5.41 19.77
N GLY A 8 -0.03 6.52 20.27
CA GLY A 8 -0.77 7.77 20.50
C GLY A 8 -1.04 8.58 19.24
N ARG A 9 -0.45 8.20 18.09
CA ARG A 9 -0.50 8.91 16.80
C ARG A 9 -0.10 10.38 16.92
N THR A 10 0.87 10.62 17.79
CA THR A 10 1.43 11.94 18.10
C THR A 10 2.78 12.17 17.45
N GLU A 11 3.51 11.11 17.10
CA GLU A 11 4.83 11.14 16.48
C GLU A 11 4.94 10.09 15.37
N ALA A 12 5.75 10.39 14.35
CA ALA A 12 6.08 9.41 13.32
C ALA A 12 7.59 9.37 13.08
N THR A 13 8.10 8.17 12.79
CA THR A 13 9.48 7.94 12.39
C THR A 13 9.52 7.32 11.00
N VAL A 14 10.12 8.04 10.05
CA VAL A 14 10.34 7.57 8.67
C VAL A 14 11.77 7.09 8.54
N VAL A 15 11.95 5.79 8.29
CA VAL A 15 13.24 5.17 8.03
C VAL A 15 13.44 4.94 6.54
N SER A 16 14.44 5.62 5.97
CA SER A 16 14.84 5.44 4.57
C SER A 16 15.85 4.28 4.45
N ILE A 17 15.52 3.26 3.66
CA ILE A 17 16.42 2.15 3.33
C ILE A 17 17.00 2.40 1.93
N PRO A 18 18.33 2.60 1.79
CA PRO A 18 18.94 2.80 0.47
C PRO A 18 18.76 1.57 -0.42
N ARG A 19 18.39 1.78 -1.68
CA ARG A 19 18.10 0.69 -2.64
C ARG A 19 19.26 -0.31 -2.83
N ASP A 20 20.49 0.18 -2.76
CA ASP A 20 21.70 -0.59 -3.05
C ASP A 20 22.30 -1.21 -1.78
N THR A 21 21.57 -1.13 -0.64
CA THR A 21 21.97 -1.77 0.60
C THR A 21 22.05 -3.28 0.39
N LEU A 22 23.22 -3.87 0.66
CA LEU A 22 23.40 -5.31 0.59
C LEU A 22 22.73 -5.98 1.80
N VAL A 23 21.71 -6.77 1.52
CA VAL A 23 20.90 -7.50 2.51
C VAL A 23 20.91 -9.00 2.21
N THR A 24 20.49 -9.79 3.19
CA THR A 24 20.06 -11.16 2.93
C THR A 24 18.59 -11.11 2.55
N ARG A 25 18.28 -11.48 1.30
CA ARG A 25 16.90 -11.61 0.85
C ARG A 25 16.41 -13.03 1.21
N PRO A 26 15.38 -13.16 2.06
CA PRO A 26 14.82 -14.47 2.39
C PRO A 26 14.12 -15.09 1.18
N SER A 27 13.73 -16.36 1.32
CA SER A 27 12.83 -17.00 0.35
C SER A 27 11.44 -16.35 0.46
N CYS A 28 10.91 -15.92 -0.68
CA CYS A 28 9.65 -15.20 -0.78
C CYS A 28 8.67 -15.98 -1.68
N PRO A 29 7.38 -16.06 -1.33
CA PRO A 29 6.37 -16.63 -2.22
C PRO A 29 6.23 -15.77 -3.48
N LEU A 30 5.97 -16.43 -4.62
CA LEU A 30 5.70 -15.79 -5.91
C LEU A 30 4.21 -15.91 -6.25
N THR A 31 3.68 -14.90 -6.94
CA THR A 31 2.28 -14.87 -7.40
C THR A 31 1.99 -15.97 -8.44
N SER A 32 3.00 -16.37 -9.22
CA SER A 32 2.93 -17.48 -10.18
C SER A 32 3.00 -18.87 -9.54
N GLY A 33 3.01 -18.96 -8.21
CA GLY A 33 3.31 -20.17 -7.45
C GLY A 33 4.81 -20.39 -7.23
N GLY A 34 5.15 -21.14 -6.17
CA GLY A 34 6.52 -21.42 -5.75
C GLY A 34 7.16 -20.32 -4.88
N THR A 35 8.47 -20.40 -4.69
CA THR A 35 9.22 -19.44 -3.86
C THR A 35 10.55 -19.05 -4.50
N THR A 36 11.02 -17.85 -4.22
CA THR A 36 12.36 -17.40 -4.61
C THR A 36 13.43 -18.11 -3.77
N ALA A 37 14.61 -18.29 -4.36
CA ALA A 37 15.78 -18.74 -3.61
C ALA A 37 16.29 -17.63 -2.67
N VAL A 38 16.78 -18.05 -1.50
CA VAL A 38 17.50 -17.16 -0.57
C VAL A 38 18.72 -16.58 -1.29
N ALA A 39 18.92 -15.26 -1.20
CA ALA A 39 20.08 -14.59 -1.77
C ALA A 39 20.85 -13.84 -0.69
N TYR A 40 22.15 -14.04 -0.65
CA TYR A 40 23.06 -13.36 0.28
C TYR A 40 23.78 -12.22 -0.42
N ASN A 41 23.95 -11.09 0.27
CA ASN A 41 24.58 -9.88 -0.29
C ASN A 41 23.88 -9.42 -1.59
N ALA A 42 22.55 -9.49 -1.63
CA ALA A 42 21.76 -8.95 -2.73
C ALA A 42 21.41 -7.48 -2.44
N MET A 43 21.35 -6.64 -3.47
CA MET A 43 20.81 -5.28 -3.31
C MET A 43 19.35 -5.35 -2.87
N PHE A 44 18.94 -4.47 -1.97
CA PHE A 44 17.59 -4.44 -1.40
C PHE A 44 16.51 -4.31 -2.48
N ASN A 45 16.69 -3.47 -3.49
CA ASN A 45 15.74 -3.32 -4.60
C ASN A 45 15.48 -4.61 -5.38
N SER A 46 16.42 -5.55 -5.38
CA SER A 46 16.23 -6.83 -6.05
C SER A 46 15.09 -7.64 -5.44
N ALA A 47 14.72 -7.42 -4.17
CA ALA A 47 13.61 -8.10 -3.53
C ALA A 47 12.29 -7.81 -4.24
N TYR A 48 12.04 -6.55 -4.57
CA TYR A 48 10.88 -6.15 -5.34
C TYR A 48 10.95 -6.70 -6.78
N ALA A 49 12.11 -6.60 -7.43
CA ALA A 49 12.27 -7.06 -8.81
C ALA A 49 11.98 -8.56 -9.02
N VAL A 50 12.26 -9.41 -8.03
CA VAL A 50 12.07 -10.86 -8.16
C VAL A 50 10.75 -11.37 -7.59
N GLY A 51 10.21 -10.72 -6.55
CA GLY A 51 9.07 -11.24 -5.78
C GLY A 51 8.10 -10.17 -5.35
N GLY A 52 8.14 -9.01 -6.00
CA GLY A 52 7.21 -7.92 -5.81
C GLY A 52 7.17 -7.38 -4.38
N PRO A 53 6.05 -6.75 -4.00
CA PRO A 53 5.90 -6.07 -2.71
C PRO A 53 6.04 -7.02 -1.52
N VAL A 54 5.49 -8.24 -1.62
CA VAL A 54 5.56 -9.26 -0.56
C VAL A 54 7.01 -9.60 -0.21
N CYS A 55 7.88 -9.72 -1.22
CA CYS A 55 9.28 -10.03 -0.97
C CYS A 55 10.06 -8.84 -0.40
N ALA A 56 9.73 -7.62 -0.83
CA ALA A 56 10.30 -6.41 -0.25
C ALA A 56 9.97 -6.30 1.25
N VAL A 57 8.69 -6.47 1.62
CA VAL A 57 8.21 -6.47 3.02
C VAL A 57 8.93 -7.55 3.84
N LYS A 58 8.94 -8.81 3.39
CA LYS A 58 9.64 -9.89 4.10
C LYS A 58 11.13 -9.64 4.29
N THR A 59 11.77 -8.97 3.32
CA THR A 59 13.17 -8.59 3.43
C THR A 59 13.38 -7.54 4.52
N VAL A 60 12.49 -6.55 4.64
CA VAL A 60 12.52 -5.56 5.72
C VAL A 60 12.26 -6.22 7.08
N GLU A 61 11.26 -7.08 7.19
CA GLU A 61 10.95 -7.80 8.42
C GLU A 61 12.13 -8.68 8.86
N SER A 62 12.76 -9.38 7.92
CA SER A 62 13.95 -10.20 8.20
C SER A 62 15.16 -9.35 8.62
N LEU A 63 15.32 -8.16 8.04
CA LEU A 63 16.40 -7.24 8.35
C LEU A 63 16.27 -6.60 9.75
N THR A 64 15.04 -6.24 10.11
CA THR A 64 14.74 -5.42 11.30
C THR A 64 14.20 -6.22 12.47
N ASN A 65 13.65 -7.41 12.22
CA ASN A 65 12.87 -8.21 13.16
C ASN A 65 11.66 -7.44 13.72
N ILE A 66 11.09 -6.56 12.90
CA ILE A 66 9.85 -5.81 13.15
C ILE A 66 8.82 -6.31 12.15
N ARG A 67 7.60 -6.57 12.59
CA ARG A 67 6.49 -6.93 11.69
C ARG A 67 5.97 -5.67 11.03
N MET A 68 5.71 -5.75 9.72
CA MET A 68 5.08 -4.66 9.00
C MET A 68 3.58 -4.91 8.99
N ASP A 69 2.81 -3.94 9.49
CA ASP A 69 1.35 -4.05 9.56
C ASP A 69 0.70 -3.78 8.20
N HIS A 70 1.23 -2.79 7.47
CA HIS A 70 0.69 -2.34 6.19
C HIS A 70 1.78 -2.07 5.15
N TYR A 71 1.39 -2.10 3.88
CA TYR A 71 2.22 -1.81 2.71
C TYR A 71 1.53 -0.79 1.82
N LEU A 72 2.31 0.21 1.37
CA LEU A 72 1.87 1.24 0.44
C LEU A 72 2.88 1.35 -0.69
N GLU A 73 2.40 1.23 -1.92
CA GLU A 73 3.17 1.43 -3.15
C GLU A 73 2.51 2.46 -4.04
N ILE A 74 3.30 3.41 -4.51
CA ILE A 74 2.86 4.49 -5.39
C ILE A 74 3.79 4.48 -6.60
N ASP A 75 3.21 4.37 -7.79
CA ASP A 75 3.96 4.50 -9.03
C ASP A 75 4.21 5.98 -9.41
N PHE A 76 4.93 6.21 -10.50
CA PHE A 76 5.25 7.57 -10.91
C PHE A 76 4.04 8.40 -11.35
N SER A 77 3.04 7.74 -11.96
CA SER A 77 1.82 8.39 -12.42
C SER A 77 0.98 8.82 -11.22
N GLY A 78 0.78 7.91 -10.28
CA GLY A 78 0.09 8.10 -9.02
C GLY A 78 0.71 9.19 -8.18
N PHE A 79 2.04 9.19 -8.07
CA PHE A 79 2.73 10.25 -7.33
C PHE A 79 2.43 11.65 -7.93
N ALA A 80 2.50 11.79 -9.25
CA ALA A 80 2.22 13.06 -9.91
C ALA A 80 0.74 13.46 -9.77
N LYS A 81 -0.20 12.51 -9.90
CA LYS A 81 -1.63 12.75 -9.70
C LYS A 81 -1.94 13.19 -8.28
N LEU A 82 -1.38 12.53 -7.27
CA LEU A 82 -1.52 12.88 -5.87
C LEU A 82 -1.09 14.33 -5.61
N VAL A 83 0.11 14.70 -6.05
CA VAL A 83 0.62 16.08 -5.87
C VAL A 83 -0.31 17.09 -6.54
N ASN A 84 -0.78 16.80 -7.76
CA ASN A 84 -1.70 17.70 -8.46
C ASN A 84 -3.06 17.81 -7.76
N ALA A 85 -3.59 16.71 -7.21
CA ALA A 85 -4.84 16.69 -6.47
C ALA A 85 -4.76 17.51 -5.17
N LEU A 86 -3.57 17.57 -4.55
CA LEU A 86 -3.27 18.43 -3.40
C LEU A 86 -3.06 19.91 -3.77
N GLY A 87 -3.19 20.26 -5.05
CA GLY A 87 -2.96 21.61 -5.56
C GLY A 87 -1.48 21.96 -5.78
N GLY A 88 -0.59 20.97 -5.80
CA GLY A 88 0.86 21.15 -5.87
C GLY A 88 1.54 20.93 -4.53
N VAL A 89 2.87 21.07 -4.49
CA VAL A 89 3.65 20.96 -3.24
C VAL A 89 4.74 22.02 -3.20
N THR A 90 4.85 22.71 -2.07
CA THR A 90 5.90 23.73 -1.88
C THR A 90 7.16 23.11 -1.29
N VAL A 91 8.29 23.29 -1.97
CA VAL A 91 9.59 22.75 -1.54
C VAL A 91 10.62 23.87 -1.51
N THR A 92 11.40 23.92 -0.44
CA THR A 92 12.58 24.81 -0.32
C THR A 92 13.86 24.06 -0.68
N THR A 93 14.57 24.58 -1.67
CA THR A 93 15.88 24.09 -2.12
C THR A 93 16.98 25.01 -1.60
N ASP A 94 18.04 24.44 -1.00
CA ASP A 94 19.15 25.24 -0.43
C ASP A 94 20.18 25.62 -1.50
N GLU A 95 20.16 24.91 -2.64
CA GLU A 95 21.08 25.08 -3.76
C GLU A 95 20.33 24.97 -5.09
N ASP A 96 20.96 25.49 -6.15
CA ASP A 96 20.46 25.37 -7.52
C ASP A 96 20.45 23.88 -7.92
N ILE A 97 19.31 23.39 -8.38
CA ILE A 97 19.13 22.05 -8.91
C ILE A 97 19.01 22.15 -10.43
N ASP A 98 20.02 21.65 -11.13
CA ASP A 98 20.05 21.61 -12.58
C ASP A 98 20.32 20.16 -13.02
N ASP A 99 19.28 19.43 -13.42
CA ASP A 99 19.38 18.04 -13.87
C ASP A 99 18.60 17.82 -15.16
N ASP A 100 19.32 17.96 -16.28
CA ASP A 100 18.86 17.73 -17.64
C ASP A 100 18.17 16.38 -17.84
N LYS A 101 18.58 15.32 -17.12
CA LYS A 101 17.99 13.98 -17.26
C LYS A 101 16.61 13.89 -16.63
N SER A 102 16.36 14.72 -15.62
CA SER A 102 15.03 14.87 -15.01
C SER A 102 14.23 16.03 -15.60
N HIS A 103 14.85 16.84 -16.47
CA HIS A 103 14.33 18.12 -16.97
C HIS A 103 13.91 19.08 -15.85
N LEU A 104 14.64 19.04 -14.73
CA LEU A 104 14.36 19.88 -13.58
C LEU A 104 15.43 20.95 -13.46
N HIS A 105 14.98 22.20 -13.53
CA HIS A 105 15.80 23.38 -13.33
C HIS A 105 15.12 24.23 -12.26
N LEU A 106 15.67 24.21 -11.05
CA LEU A 106 15.21 25.00 -9.91
C LEU A 106 16.38 25.82 -9.37
N LYS A 107 16.15 27.09 -9.07
CA LYS A 107 17.12 27.90 -8.33
C LYS A 107 17.08 27.56 -6.84
N ALA A 108 18.06 27.97 -6.06
CA ALA A 108 17.95 27.97 -4.61
C ALA A 108 16.76 28.86 -4.19
N GLY A 109 15.93 28.40 -3.26
CA GLY A 109 14.76 29.13 -2.76
C GLY A 109 13.52 28.27 -2.64
N GLU A 110 12.39 28.93 -2.40
CA GLU A 110 11.08 28.28 -2.27
C GLU A 110 10.40 28.16 -3.63
N HIS A 111 9.92 26.96 -3.96
CA HIS A 111 9.26 26.66 -5.23
C HIS A 111 7.97 25.90 -4.99
N HIS A 112 6.91 26.31 -5.66
CA HIS A 112 5.67 25.55 -5.71
C HIS A 112 5.68 24.63 -6.93
N LEU A 113 5.72 23.33 -6.69
CA LEU A 113 5.94 22.30 -7.70
C LEU A 113 4.63 21.60 -8.07
N THR A 114 4.38 21.49 -9.37
CA THR A 114 3.36 20.58 -9.92
C THR A 114 3.79 19.12 -9.75
N GLY A 115 2.87 18.17 -9.91
CA GLY A 115 3.17 16.75 -9.77
C GLY A 115 4.27 16.23 -10.71
N LYS A 116 4.35 16.77 -11.92
CA LYS A 116 5.44 16.44 -12.86
C LYS A 116 6.80 16.95 -12.35
N GLN A 117 6.83 18.18 -11.81
CA GLN A 117 8.05 18.77 -11.26
C GLN A 117 8.48 18.11 -9.95
N ALA A 118 7.52 17.78 -9.07
CA ALA A 118 7.76 17.04 -7.84
C ALA A 118 8.31 15.64 -8.13
N LEU A 119 7.76 14.95 -9.14
CA LEU A 119 8.29 13.67 -9.60
C LEU A 119 9.70 13.81 -10.16
N ALA A 120 9.95 14.86 -10.96
CA ALA A 120 11.28 15.14 -11.47
C ALA A 120 12.28 15.34 -10.33
N LEU A 121 11.91 16.10 -9.29
CA LEU A 121 12.72 16.32 -8.08
C LEU A 121 13.01 15.00 -7.33
N ALA A 122 12.00 14.13 -7.18
CA ALA A 122 12.18 12.82 -6.56
C ALA A 122 13.14 11.90 -7.34
N ARG A 123 13.26 12.14 -8.66
CA ARG A 123 14.06 11.34 -9.60
C ARG A 123 15.44 11.96 -9.89
N THR A 124 15.66 13.22 -9.53
CA THR A 124 16.93 13.92 -9.72
C THR A 124 18.06 13.12 -9.08
N ARG A 125 19.10 12.89 -9.88
CA ARG A 125 20.30 12.13 -9.47
C ARG A 125 21.58 12.94 -9.70
N HIS A 126 21.59 13.90 -10.62
CA HIS A 126 22.80 14.50 -11.17
C HIS A 126 22.87 16.03 -10.98
N GLY A 127 22.26 16.57 -9.92
CA GLY A 127 22.27 18.03 -9.68
C GLY A 127 22.56 18.45 -8.24
N ILE A 128 22.86 17.52 -7.31
CA ILE A 128 22.95 17.80 -5.86
C ILE A 128 23.99 16.88 -5.19
N GLY A 129 24.93 17.45 -4.45
CA GLY A 129 25.96 16.70 -3.70
C GLY A 129 27.00 15.95 -4.55
N ASP A 130 27.53 14.84 -4.04
CA ASP A 130 28.62 14.04 -4.66
C ASP A 130 28.15 13.08 -5.79
N GLY A 131 26.88 13.20 -6.22
CA GLY A 131 26.26 12.30 -7.20
C GLY A 131 25.94 10.89 -6.66
N SER A 132 26.08 10.66 -5.35
CA SER A 132 25.73 9.39 -4.71
C SER A 132 24.24 9.32 -4.33
N ASP A 133 23.74 8.10 -4.13
CA ASP A 133 22.39 7.82 -3.63
C ASP A 133 22.09 8.46 -2.25
N LEU A 134 23.11 8.99 -1.54
CA LEU A 134 22.99 9.62 -0.22
C LEU A 134 22.40 11.04 -0.31
N GLY A 135 22.79 11.84 -1.30
CA GLY A 135 22.18 13.16 -1.54
C GLY A 135 20.69 13.06 -1.91
N ARG A 136 20.31 12.00 -2.63
CA ARG A 136 18.92 11.71 -3.03
C ARG A 136 18.01 11.42 -1.84
N ILE A 137 18.53 10.80 -0.78
CA ILE A 137 17.72 10.49 0.42
C ILE A 137 17.29 11.79 1.11
N GLY A 138 18.15 12.81 1.14
CA GLY A 138 17.79 14.12 1.67
C GLY A 138 16.63 14.77 0.91
N LEU A 139 16.66 14.73 -0.42
CA LEU A 139 15.56 15.24 -1.24
C LEU A 139 14.25 14.48 -1.04
N GLN A 140 14.31 13.15 -1.00
CA GLN A 140 13.11 12.33 -0.77
C GLN A 140 12.50 12.61 0.60
N GLN A 141 13.32 12.82 1.63
CA GLN A 141 12.86 13.21 2.95
C GLN A 141 12.24 14.61 2.94
N LYS A 142 12.86 15.59 2.25
CA LYS A 142 12.29 16.93 2.07
C LYS A 142 10.93 16.88 1.37
N LEU A 143 10.82 16.06 0.31
CA LEU A 143 9.58 15.91 -0.45
C LEU A 143 8.46 15.26 0.38
N VAL A 144 8.78 14.22 1.16
CA VAL A 144 7.80 13.59 2.07
C VAL A 144 7.35 14.59 3.13
N LYS A 145 8.25 15.38 3.71
CA LYS A 145 7.89 16.44 4.68
C LYS A 145 7.01 17.50 4.04
N ALA A 146 7.39 18.00 2.87
CA ALA A 146 6.61 19.00 2.14
C ALA A 146 5.21 18.49 1.77
N LEU A 147 5.07 17.21 1.41
CA LEU A 147 3.77 16.58 1.17
C LEU A 147 2.93 16.50 2.45
N LEU A 148 3.53 16.14 3.58
CA LEU A 148 2.83 16.11 4.87
C LEU A 148 2.38 17.52 5.28
N ASP A 149 3.23 18.53 5.09
CA ASP A 149 2.89 19.94 5.33
C ASP A 149 1.77 20.43 4.39
N GLN A 150 1.81 20.03 3.12
CA GLN A 150 0.75 20.35 2.16
C GLN A 150 -0.58 19.72 2.58
N ILE A 151 -0.58 18.45 2.98
CA ILE A 151 -1.79 17.76 3.45
C ILE A 151 -2.33 18.41 4.73
N ALA A 152 -1.46 18.79 5.67
CA ALA A 152 -1.85 19.43 6.92
C ALA A 152 -2.36 20.88 6.74
N SER A 153 -1.81 21.62 5.77
CA SER A 153 -2.20 23.00 5.46
C SER A 153 -3.43 23.09 4.58
N THR A 154 -3.69 22.07 3.76
CA THR A 154 -4.94 21.99 3.01
C THR A 154 -6.04 21.59 4.00
N ASN A 155 -7.15 22.33 4.00
CA ASN A 155 -8.34 22.03 4.81
C ASN A 155 -9.04 20.72 4.42
N LEU A 156 -8.33 19.74 3.82
CA LEU A 156 -8.83 18.43 3.37
C LEU A 156 -9.63 17.72 4.47
N LEU A 157 -9.20 17.82 5.73
CA LEU A 157 -9.90 17.18 6.84
C LEU A 157 -11.23 17.85 7.23
N THR A 158 -11.53 19.00 6.63
CA THR A 158 -12.77 19.78 6.80
C THR A 158 -13.48 20.06 5.48
N ASP A 159 -12.89 19.66 4.35
CA ASP A 159 -13.43 19.76 2.99
C ASP A 159 -13.69 18.34 2.46
N PRO A 160 -14.93 17.83 2.60
CA PRO A 160 -15.28 16.49 2.15
C PRO A 160 -14.99 16.29 0.67
N THR A 161 -15.27 17.28 -0.18
CA THR A 161 -15.08 17.17 -1.63
C THR A 161 -13.60 17.13 -2.00
N GLY A 162 -12.78 17.97 -1.38
CA GLY A 162 -11.32 17.92 -1.53
C GLY A 162 -10.75 16.60 -1.04
N LEU A 163 -11.23 16.10 0.11
CA LEU A 163 -10.81 14.82 0.67
C LEU A 163 -11.12 13.66 -0.27
N TYR A 164 -12.34 13.61 -0.83
CA TYR A 164 -12.72 12.59 -1.80
C TYR A 164 -11.88 12.67 -3.07
N LYS A 165 -11.60 13.86 -3.61
CA LYS A 165 -10.75 14.01 -4.82
C LYS A 165 -9.33 13.50 -4.57
N VAL A 166 -8.75 13.83 -3.42
CA VAL A 166 -7.42 13.33 -3.05
C VAL A 166 -7.46 11.84 -2.83
N ALA A 167 -8.46 11.33 -2.12
CA ALA A 167 -8.56 9.93 -1.79
C ALA A 167 -8.85 9.05 -3.03
N ASP A 168 -9.63 9.54 -4.00
CA ASP A 168 -9.84 8.92 -5.33
C ASP A 168 -8.55 8.94 -6.18
N ALA A 169 -7.82 10.06 -6.17
CA ALA A 169 -6.51 10.15 -6.84
C ALA A 169 -5.46 9.23 -6.22
N ILE A 170 -5.58 8.96 -4.91
CA ILE A 170 -4.74 8.03 -4.15
C ILE A 170 -5.14 6.59 -4.50
N THR A 171 -6.41 6.20 -4.35
CA THR A 171 -6.86 4.80 -4.56
C THR A 171 -6.60 4.32 -5.98
N GLY A 172 -6.79 5.16 -7.00
CA GLY A 172 -6.56 4.80 -8.39
C GLY A 172 -5.08 4.62 -8.78
N SER A 173 -4.13 4.85 -7.87
CA SER A 173 -2.69 4.73 -8.16
C SER A 173 -1.83 4.23 -7.00
N LEU A 174 -2.47 3.78 -5.90
CA LEU A 174 -1.82 3.12 -4.78
C LEU A 174 -2.07 1.62 -4.85
N THR A 175 -1.01 0.83 -4.78
CA THR A 175 -1.12 -0.58 -4.46
C THR A 175 -0.94 -0.75 -2.96
N THR A 176 -2.00 -1.16 -2.28
CA THR A 176 -2.03 -1.38 -0.83
C THR A 176 -2.20 -2.86 -0.48
N ASP A 177 -1.91 -3.22 0.77
CA ASP A 177 -2.39 -4.48 1.33
C ASP A 177 -3.91 -4.45 1.56
N THR A 178 -4.50 -5.62 1.76
CA THR A 178 -5.94 -5.80 2.01
C THR A 178 -6.47 -5.09 3.25
N GLY A 179 -5.60 -4.54 4.12
CA GLY A 179 -5.99 -3.71 5.25
C GLY A 179 -6.11 -2.22 4.93
N LEU A 180 -5.72 -1.79 3.74
CA LEU A 180 -5.79 -0.42 3.23
C LEU A 180 -6.31 -0.39 1.78
N ASP A 181 -7.00 -1.44 1.34
CA ASP A 181 -7.52 -1.60 -0.03
C ASP A 181 -8.84 -0.88 -0.28
N SER A 182 -9.41 -0.26 0.76
CA SER A 182 -10.64 0.50 0.68
C SER A 182 -10.42 1.98 0.97
N LEU A 183 -11.24 2.80 0.32
CA LEU A 183 -11.29 4.24 0.53
C LEU A 183 -11.54 4.60 2.01
N GLY A 184 -12.42 3.85 2.68
CA GLY A 184 -12.76 4.07 4.10
C GLY A 184 -11.57 3.81 5.03
N GLU A 185 -10.80 2.75 4.81
CA GLU A 185 -9.61 2.47 5.62
C GLU A 185 -8.51 3.52 5.41
N LEU A 186 -8.35 4.01 4.18
CA LEU A 186 -7.45 5.12 3.87
C LEU A 186 -7.90 6.44 4.52
N MET A 187 -9.21 6.71 4.58
CA MET A 187 -9.76 7.86 5.29
C MET A 187 -9.57 7.75 6.80
N ASN A 188 -9.80 6.57 7.38
CA ASN A 188 -9.55 6.30 8.80
C ASN A 188 -8.07 6.48 9.14
N LEU A 189 -7.18 5.98 8.28
CA LEU A 189 -5.74 6.23 8.41
C LEU A 189 -5.46 7.73 8.34
N GLY A 190 -5.97 8.46 7.34
CA GLY A 190 -5.79 9.89 7.20
C GLY A 190 -6.27 10.70 8.41
N GLU A 191 -7.47 10.40 8.93
CA GLU A 191 -8.04 11.04 10.12
C GLU A 191 -7.18 10.77 11.36
N SER A 192 -6.70 9.54 11.49
CA SER A 192 -5.84 9.15 12.60
C SER A 192 -4.49 9.89 12.61
N LEU A 193 -4.05 10.38 11.45
CA LEU A 193 -2.80 11.12 11.28
C LEU A 193 -2.98 12.64 11.40
N LYS A 194 -4.21 13.14 11.60
CA LYS A 194 -4.53 14.58 11.75
C LYS A 194 -3.69 15.30 12.81
N GLY A 195 -3.26 14.58 13.85
CA GLY A 195 -2.44 15.13 14.94
C GLY A 195 -0.95 15.24 14.63
N LEU A 196 -0.48 14.71 13.49
CA LEU A 196 0.92 14.70 13.09
C LEU A 196 1.26 15.93 12.25
N SER A 197 1.95 16.90 12.84
CA SER A 197 2.64 17.94 12.09
C SER A 197 4.02 17.46 11.64
N SER A 198 4.59 18.08 10.60
CA SER A 198 5.94 17.74 10.11
C SER A 198 7.03 17.84 11.17
N GLU A 199 6.85 18.71 12.18
CA GLU A 199 7.76 18.88 13.31
C GLU A 199 7.87 17.61 14.18
N ARG A 200 6.81 16.80 14.21
CA ARG A 200 6.76 15.53 14.97
C ARG A 200 7.10 14.31 14.12
N VAL A 201 7.59 14.54 12.90
CA VAL A 201 8.06 13.50 11.99
C VAL A 201 9.59 13.48 11.96
N SER A 202 10.17 12.45 12.57
CA SER A 202 11.61 12.21 12.52
C SER A 202 11.96 11.38 11.29
N THR A 203 12.93 11.85 10.50
CA THR A 203 13.42 11.13 9.32
C THR A 203 14.82 10.60 9.59
N VAL A 204 15.01 9.28 9.50
CA VAL A 204 16.29 8.62 9.78
C VAL A 204 16.68 7.78 8.58
N MET A 205 17.93 7.88 8.15
CA MET A 205 18.48 6.93 7.17
C MET A 205 18.98 5.68 7.88
N LEU A 206 18.70 4.50 7.33
CA LEU A 206 19.26 3.25 7.85
C LEU A 206 20.79 3.36 7.92
N PRO A 207 21.45 3.11 9.06
CA PRO A 207 22.90 3.22 9.17
C PRO A 207 23.61 2.24 8.23
N VAL A 208 24.31 2.77 7.23
CA VAL A 208 25.09 1.99 6.25
C VAL A 208 26.60 2.17 6.46
N ALA A 209 27.39 1.20 6.02
CA ALA A 209 28.85 1.32 5.93
C ALA A 209 29.32 0.86 4.55
N THR A 210 30.46 1.37 4.08
CA THR A 210 31.10 0.94 2.82
C THR A 210 31.39 -0.56 2.87
N ALA A 211 31.13 -1.28 1.78
CA ALA A 211 31.64 -2.63 1.63
C ALA A 211 33.13 -2.51 1.30
N PRO A 212 33.95 -3.48 1.74
CA PRO A 212 35.30 -3.61 1.21
C PRO A 212 35.22 -3.68 -0.32
N ARG A 213 36.00 -2.83 -0.99
CA ARG A 213 36.00 -2.66 -2.44
C ARG A 213 36.42 -3.97 -3.13
N THR A 214 35.46 -4.72 -3.66
CA THR A 214 35.68 -5.44 -4.94
C THR A 214 35.44 -4.45 -6.09
N PRO A 215 35.83 -4.71 -7.35
CA PRO A 215 35.90 -3.70 -8.42
C PRO A 215 34.59 -2.95 -8.73
N THR A 216 33.48 -3.41 -8.15
CA THR A 216 32.17 -2.80 -8.18
C THR A 216 31.90 -2.19 -6.80
N GLY A 217 31.67 -0.87 -6.72
CA GLY A 217 31.59 -0.13 -5.46
C GLY A 217 30.35 -0.43 -4.63
N TRP A 218 30.43 -1.36 -3.66
CA TRP A 218 29.30 -1.80 -2.83
C TRP A 218 29.37 -1.31 -1.38
N TRP A 219 28.25 -1.42 -0.63
CA TRP A 219 28.09 -1.05 0.78
C TRP A 219 27.73 -2.29 1.65
N ARG A 220 28.39 -2.50 2.81
CA ARG A 220 28.20 -3.69 3.68
C ARG A 220 27.78 -3.28 5.08
N ARG A 221 26.85 -4.02 5.68
CA ARG A 221 26.31 -3.81 7.03
C ARG A 221 27.41 -3.72 8.10
N ASN A 222 27.38 -2.67 8.92
CA ASN A 222 28.12 -2.64 10.18
C ASN A 222 27.38 -3.50 11.22
N ARG A 223 28.04 -4.49 11.84
CA ARG A 223 27.43 -5.46 12.78
C ARG A 223 27.04 -4.87 14.14
N ARG A 224 26.93 -3.54 14.30
CA ARG A 224 26.33 -2.97 15.50
C ARG A 224 24.81 -3.11 15.38
N ARG A 225 24.23 -4.01 16.19
CA ARG A 225 22.77 -4.18 16.32
C ARG A 225 22.12 -2.79 16.44
N ALA A 226 21.38 -2.37 15.43
CA ALA A 226 20.42 -1.28 15.56
C ALA A 226 19.33 -1.77 16.52
N ARG A 227 19.51 -1.46 17.80
CA ARG A 227 18.51 -1.72 18.83
C ARG A 227 17.49 -0.58 18.71
N CYS A 228 16.63 -0.64 17.70
CA CYS A 228 15.61 0.39 17.41
C CYS A 228 14.39 0.32 18.35
N GLY A 229 14.56 -0.12 19.60
CA GLY A 229 13.44 -0.40 20.50
C GLY A 229 13.58 0.14 21.93
N ARG A 230 14.49 1.09 22.21
CA ARG A 230 14.68 1.66 23.56
C ARG A 230 15.13 3.12 23.59
N ARG A 231 14.63 3.97 22.69
CA ARG A 231 15.03 5.39 22.69
C ARG A 231 13.85 6.35 22.49
N CYS A 232 12.70 6.00 23.06
CA CYS A 232 11.58 6.91 23.27
C CYS A 232 11.35 7.00 24.79
N ALA A 233 12.04 7.95 25.43
CA ALA A 233 11.83 8.50 26.79
C ALA A 233 13.07 9.34 27.17
N ASP A 234 12.92 10.67 27.15
CA ASP A 234 13.91 11.78 27.27
C ASP A 234 14.64 11.91 28.64
N PRO A 235 15.59 12.89 28.89
CA PRO A 235 16.14 14.00 28.07
C PRO A 235 17.70 14.11 27.96
N LEU A 236 18.18 14.98 27.04
CA LEU A 236 19.56 15.47 26.76
C LEU A 236 20.28 16.16 27.97
N PRO A 237 21.58 16.63 27.93
CA PRO A 237 22.82 16.30 27.17
C PRO A 237 24.15 16.21 28.02
N CYS A 238 25.30 16.02 27.35
CA CYS A 238 26.70 16.42 27.69
C CYS A 238 27.57 15.72 28.78
N ASP A 239 28.69 15.15 28.29
CA ASP A 239 30.10 15.34 28.70
C ASP A 239 30.80 14.64 29.91
N LEU A 240 31.98 14.07 29.60
CA LEU A 240 33.23 13.84 30.36
C LEU A 240 33.26 13.50 31.89
N ARG A 241 33.72 12.27 32.25
CA ARG A 241 34.93 11.91 33.06
C ARG A 241 34.82 10.66 33.97
N LYS A 242 35.84 9.79 33.84
CA LYS A 242 36.62 8.99 34.85
C LYS A 242 35.92 8.37 36.10
N ARG A 243 35.89 7.01 36.13
CA ARG A 243 36.12 5.97 37.20
C ARG A 243 36.13 6.35 38.72
N PRO A 244 36.06 5.38 39.70
CA PRO A 244 35.32 4.11 39.83
C PRO A 244 34.71 3.83 41.27
N ALA A 245 33.91 2.76 41.37
CA ALA A 245 33.55 1.88 42.51
C ALA A 245 33.58 2.35 43.99
N ARG A 246 32.46 2.15 44.71
CA ARG A 246 32.42 1.61 46.10
C ARG A 246 31.04 1.11 46.54
N LYS A 247 31.05 -0.04 47.23
CA LYS A 247 29.94 -0.70 47.96
C LYS A 247 29.55 0.10 49.21
N ILE A 248 28.25 0.17 49.54
CA ILE A 248 27.74 0.19 50.92
C ILE A 248 26.45 -0.65 50.99
N LEU A 249 26.34 -1.42 52.08
CA LEU A 249 25.40 -2.49 52.38
C LEU A 249 24.41 -2.03 53.49
N ARG A 250 23.27 -2.74 53.61
CA ARG A 250 22.25 -2.77 54.70
C ARG A 250 21.06 -1.79 54.52
N ARG A 251 19.79 -2.14 54.71
CA ARG A 251 19.11 -3.15 55.59
C ARG A 251 17.86 -3.79 54.93
N ILE A 252 17.52 -5.01 55.40
CA ILE A 252 16.29 -5.80 55.14
C ILE A 252 15.41 -5.76 56.43
N PRO A 253 14.08 -6.04 56.38
CA PRO A 253 13.52 -7.40 56.59
C PRO A 253 12.39 -7.76 55.56
N ALA A 254 12.39 -8.94 54.90
CA ALA A 254 11.67 -10.21 55.21
C ALA A 254 10.23 -10.00 55.73
N ALA A 255 9.15 -10.63 55.23
CA ALA A 255 8.88 -11.85 54.46
C ALA A 255 7.68 -11.62 53.50
N VAL A 256 7.40 -12.42 52.47
CA VAL A 256 6.61 -13.67 52.50
C VAL A 256 6.91 -14.48 51.22
N SER A 257 7.09 -15.79 51.38
CA SER A 257 7.35 -16.78 50.33
C SER A 257 6.28 -17.85 50.40
N ILE A 258 5.65 -18.22 49.29
CA ILE A 258 5.12 -19.58 49.08
C ILE A 258 5.35 -20.00 47.62
N ARG A 259 6.10 -21.10 47.46
CA ARG A 259 6.26 -21.92 46.24
C ARG A 259 5.51 -23.24 46.45
N GLY A 260 5.10 -23.85 45.32
CA GLY A 260 4.76 -25.28 45.17
C GLY A 260 3.35 -25.63 45.62
N ASP A 261 2.56 -26.48 44.96
CA ASP A 261 2.95 -27.68 44.21
C ASP A 261 1.76 -28.24 43.38
N PRO A 262 1.98 -29.29 42.55
CA PRO A 262 1.13 -29.69 41.41
C PRO A 262 0.06 -30.74 41.74
N VAL A 263 -0.96 -30.86 40.89
CA VAL A 263 -2.01 -31.88 41.03
C VAL A 263 -1.71 -33.13 40.17
N ARG A 264 -1.86 -34.26 40.87
CA ARG A 264 -1.53 -35.66 40.54
C ARG A 264 -2.39 -36.29 39.44
N ARG A 265 -1.74 -37.24 38.74
CA ARG A 265 -2.34 -38.45 38.15
C ARG A 265 -2.92 -39.36 39.25
N THR A 266 -4.12 -39.89 39.00
CA THR A 266 -4.56 -41.18 39.55
C THR A 266 -5.11 -42.01 38.40
N GLY A 267 -4.61 -43.24 38.29
CA GLY A 267 -5.24 -44.31 37.53
C GLY A 267 -5.74 -45.34 38.51
N GLU A 268 -6.88 -45.95 38.20
CA GLU A 268 -7.36 -47.14 38.88
C GLU A 268 -8.07 -48.04 37.87
N ARG A 269 -7.77 -49.34 37.94
CA ARG A 269 -8.23 -50.42 37.04
C ARG A 269 -9.27 -51.30 37.74
N ARG A 270 -9.95 -52.08 36.90
CA ARG A 270 -10.82 -53.28 37.09
C ARG A 270 -12.31 -52.91 37.03
N GLY A 271 -13.16 -53.49 36.18
CA GLY A 271 -13.05 -54.57 35.22
C GLY A 271 -14.35 -55.38 35.28
N GLU A 272 -15.07 -55.54 34.16
CA GLU A 272 -16.03 -56.65 33.93
C GLU A 272 -16.60 -56.57 32.50
N THR A 273 -16.44 -57.67 31.77
CA THR A 273 -17.18 -58.02 30.54
C THR A 273 -18.45 -58.78 30.92
N PRO A 274 -19.53 -58.73 30.11
CA PRO A 274 -19.71 -59.86 29.19
C PRO A 274 -20.23 -59.51 27.78
N SER A 275 -19.79 -60.36 26.86
CA SER A 275 -20.34 -60.80 25.57
C SER A 275 -21.67 -60.24 25.05
N GLY A 276 -21.66 -59.84 23.77
CA GLY A 276 -22.83 -59.77 22.90
C GLY A 276 -22.43 -59.43 21.47
N SER A 277 -22.48 -60.43 20.58
CA SER A 277 -22.26 -60.36 19.13
C SER A 277 -23.18 -59.37 18.42
N LEU A 278 -22.74 -58.77 17.31
CA LEU A 278 -23.37 -58.88 15.99
C LEU A 278 -22.55 -58.15 14.91
N ASP A 279 -22.63 -58.73 13.71
CA ASP A 279 -21.91 -58.45 12.48
C ASP A 279 -22.03 -57.03 11.92
N GLY A 280 -21.10 -56.69 11.02
CA GLY A 280 -21.32 -55.69 9.97
C GLY A 280 -20.14 -54.76 9.74
N GLY A 281 -19.34 -55.05 8.72
CA GLY A 281 -18.25 -54.16 8.29
C GLY A 281 -18.76 -52.80 7.82
N ASP A 282 -18.14 -51.74 8.29
CA ASP A 282 -18.26 -50.40 7.70
C ASP A 282 -16.87 -49.96 7.25
N ALA A 283 -16.70 -49.88 5.94
CA ALA A 283 -15.52 -49.30 5.29
C ALA A 283 -15.34 -47.85 5.76
N PRO A 284 -14.11 -47.30 5.81
CA PRO A 284 -13.93 -45.93 6.22
C PRO A 284 -14.63 -45.01 5.23
N ARG A 285 -15.71 -44.37 5.70
CA ARG A 285 -16.43 -43.30 5.00
C ARG A 285 -15.39 -42.28 4.54
N ARG A 286 -15.20 -42.19 3.23
CA ARG A 286 -14.52 -41.07 2.58
C ARG A 286 -15.11 -39.81 3.17
N ARG A 287 -14.30 -39.01 3.87
CA ARG A 287 -14.64 -37.62 4.16
C ARG A 287 -14.97 -36.99 2.82
N ALA A 288 -16.24 -36.67 2.61
CA ALA A 288 -16.66 -35.84 1.50
C ALA A 288 -15.76 -34.60 1.53
N ALA A 289 -15.10 -34.33 0.41
CA ALA A 289 -14.48 -33.05 0.18
C ALA A 289 -15.56 -31.99 0.38
N VAL A 290 -15.31 -31.04 1.28
CA VAL A 290 -16.04 -29.79 1.25
C VAL A 290 -15.56 -29.09 -0.02
N GLU A 291 -16.32 -29.25 -1.11
CA GLU A 291 -16.19 -28.38 -2.27
C GLU A 291 -16.39 -26.95 -1.76
N GLY A 292 -15.31 -26.17 -1.75
CA GLY A 292 -15.41 -24.75 -1.52
C GLY A 292 -16.27 -24.19 -2.64
N VAL A 293 -17.44 -23.66 -2.32
CA VAL A 293 -18.27 -22.94 -3.28
C VAL A 293 -17.47 -21.73 -3.73
N THR A 294 -16.83 -21.81 -4.89
CA THR A 294 -16.21 -20.67 -5.55
C THR A 294 -17.35 -19.79 -6.06
N MET A 295 -17.55 -18.63 -5.44
CA MET A 295 -18.57 -17.69 -5.91
C MET A 295 -18.17 -17.13 -7.29
N PRO A 296 -19.07 -17.18 -8.30
CA PRO A 296 -18.78 -16.70 -9.65
C PRO A 296 -18.49 -15.20 -9.66
N ARG A 297 -17.67 -14.79 -10.65
CA ARG A 297 -17.38 -13.38 -10.90
C ARG A 297 -18.15 -12.88 -12.10
N TYR A 298 -18.62 -11.64 -12.02
CA TYR A 298 -19.38 -10.98 -13.06
C TYR A 298 -18.70 -9.67 -13.46
N LEU A 299 -18.59 -9.45 -14.77
CA LEU A 299 -18.15 -8.19 -15.36
C LEU A 299 -19.37 -7.43 -15.88
N SER A 300 -19.59 -6.24 -15.34
CA SER A 300 -20.54 -5.24 -15.81
C SER A 300 -19.81 -4.21 -16.67
N LEU A 301 -20.14 -4.14 -17.95
CA LEU A 301 -19.63 -3.14 -18.88
C LEU A 301 -20.65 -2.00 -19.01
N ILE A 302 -20.25 -0.81 -18.62
CA ILE A 302 -21.11 0.38 -18.60
C ILE A 302 -20.94 1.10 -19.92
N GLN A 303 -21.98 1.07 -20.74
CA GLN A 303 -22.06 1.73 -22.02
C GLN A 303 -22.76 3.08 -21.86
N ILE A 304 -22.11 4.13 -22.37
CA ILE A 304 -22.60 5.51 -22.33
C ILE A 304 -22.60 6.10 -23.74
N ASP A 305 -23.46 7.09 -23.94
CA ASP A 305 -23.39 7.97 -25.10
C ASP A 305 -22.54 9.20 -24.75
N GLU A 306 -21.30 9.23 -25.25
CA GLU A 306 -20.35 10.33 -25.05
C GLU A 306 -20.87 11.68 -25.57
N SER A 307 -21.83 11.71 -26.50
CA SER A 307 -22.41 12.96 -27.01
C SER A 307 -23.43 13.59 -26.05
N THR A 308 -23.97 12.79 -25.13
CA THR A 308 -24.93 13.22 -24.10
C THR A 308 -24.28 13.40 -22.74
N ALA A 309 -23.05 12.92 -22.56
CA ALA A 309 -22.29 13.08 -21.34
C ALA A 309 -21.93 14.57 -21.13
N PRO A 310 -22.14 15.13 -19.93
CA PRO A 310 -21.76 16.51 -19.63
C PRO A 310 -20.25 16.72 -19.76
N ALA A 311 -19.84 17.81 -20.40
CA ALA A 311 -18.42 18.15 -20.55
C ALA A 311 -17.69 18.36 -19.21
N GLU A 312 -18.43 18.69 -18.16
CA GLU A 312 -17.95 18.91 -16.79
C GLU A 312 -17.94 17.62 -15.94
N GLY A 313 -18.39 16.49 -16.50
CA GLY A 313 -18.50 15.22 -15.79
C GLY A 313 -19.82 15.03 -15.03
N PRO A 314 -19.94 13.97 -14.21
CA PRO A 314 -21.15 13.70 -13.43
C PRO A 314 -21.41 14.79 -12.38
N SER A 315 -22.69 15.10 -12.14
CA SER A 315 -23.10 16.11 -11.15
C SER A 315 -22.63 15.72 -9.73
N PRO A 316 -22.38 16.69 -8.82
CA PRO A 316 -22.02 16.38 -7.44
C PRO A 316 -23.05 15.49 -6.72
N GLU A 317 -24.34 15.68 -7.03
CA GLU A 317 -25.46 14.90 -6.49
C GLU A 317 -25.47 13.47 -7.03
N LEU A 318 -25.11 13.27 -8.30
CA LEU A 318 -24.91 11.94 -8.88
C LEU A 318 -23.71 11.24 -8.24
N MET A 319 -22.59 11.95 -8.04
CA MET A 319 -21.40 11.39 -7.39
C MET A 319 -21.67 10.97 -5.95
N GLN A 320 -22.46 11.75 -5.19
CA GLN A 320 -22.85 11.38 -3.82
C GLN A 320 -23.68 10.09 -3.80
N ARG A 321 -24.76 10.03 -4.59
CA ARG A 321 -25.62 8.83 -4.67
C ARG A 321 -24.84 7.60 -5.16
N MET A 322 -23.90 7.80 -6.08
CA MET A 322 -23.02 6.74 -6.55
C MET A 322 -22.08 6.27 -5.44
N GLY A 323 -21.49 7.20 -4.68
CA GLY A 323 -20.64 6.89 -3.53
C GLY A 323 -21.37 6.06 -2.47
N GLU A 324 -22.58 6.45 -2.09
CA GLU A 324 -23.42 5.70 -1.12
C GLU A 324 -23.71 4.28 -1.60
N LEU A 325 -24.04 4.11 -2.89
CA LEU A 325 -24.28 2.77 -3.46
C LEU A 325 -23.00 1.94 -3.50
N LEU A 326 -21.87 2.52 -3.93
CA LEU A 326 -20.59 1.82 -4.00
C LEU A 326 -20.11 1.38 -2.62
N GLU A 327 -20.30 2.22 -1.60
CA GLU A 327 -20.02 1.87 -0.20
C GLU A 327 -20.87 0.68 0.25
N GLU A 328 -22.15 0.64 -0.13
CA GLU A 328 -23.03 -0.49 0.19
C GLU A 328 -22.61 -1.79 -0.51
N ILE A 329 -22.31 -1.75 -1.81
CA ILE A 329 -21.85 -2.93 -2.56
C ILE A 329 -20.52 -3.45 -1.98
N THR A 330 -19.64 -2.54 -1.57
CA THR A 330 -18.35 -2.86 -0.94
C THR A 330 -18.57 -3.50 0.43
N LYS A 331 -19.44 -2.93 1.27
CA LYS A 331 -19.79 -3.50 2.59
C LYS A 331 -20.47 -4.87 2.47
N ALA A 332 -21.19 -5.11 1.38
CA ALA A 332 -21.76 -6.42 1.06
C ALA A 332 -20.70 -7.45 0.64
N GLY A 333 -19.44 -7.04 0.41
CA GLY A 333 -18.37 -7.89 -0.09
C GLY A 333 -18.55 -8.31 -1.55
N VAL A 334 -19.41 -7.60 -2.29
CA VAL A 334 -19.77 -7.94 -3.66
C VAL A 334 -18.86 -7.24 -4.67
N MET A 335 -18.40 -6.02 -4.38
CA MET A 335 -17.54 -5.28 -5.31
C MET A 335 -16.10 -5.76 -5.20
N LEU A 336 -15.52 -6.21 -6.32
CA LEU A 336 -14.10 -6.54 -6.41
C LEU A 336 -13.28 -5.38 -6.98
N ASP A 337 -13.81 -4.69 -7.99
CA ASP A 337 -13.17 -3.55 -8.64
C ASP A 337 -14.20 -2.74 -9.44
N THR A 338 -13.98 -1.45 -9.63
CA THR A 338 -14.82 -0.61 -10.50
C THR A 338 -14.05 0.64 -10.93
N ALA A 339 -14.18 1.03 -12.19
CA ALA A 339 -13.52 2.22 -12.70
C ALA A 339 -14.25 2.83 -13.90
N GLY A 340 -14.16 4.16 -13.99
CA GLY A 340 -14.45 4.90 -15.22
C GLY A 340 -13.27 4.83 -16.20
N LEU A 341 -13.56 4.79 -17.49
CA LEU A 341 -12.57 4.84 -18.55
C LEU A 341 -12.41 6.27 -19.07
N THR A 342 -11.22 6.59 -19.58
CA THR A 342 -10.97 7.88 -20.25
C THR A 342 -11.77 7.99 -21.54
N PRO A 343 -12.13 9.22 -22.00
CA PRO A 343 -12.88 9.42 -23.23
C PRO A 343 -12.26 8.72 -24.44
N THR A 344 -13.09 8.28 -25.39
CA THR A 344 -12.63 7.53 -26.57
C THR A 344 -11.62 8.31 -27.43
N ALA A 345 -11.64 9.64 -27.39
CA ALA A 345 -10.65 10.50 -28.03
C ALA A 345 -9.19 10.24 -27.57
N GLN A 346 -9.01 9.63 -26.39
CA GLN A 346 -7.70 9.24 -25.86
C GLN A 346 -7.42 7.73 -26.03
N GLY A 347 -8.42 6.97 -26.50
CA GLY A 347 -8.33 5.54 -26.70
C GLY A 347 -7.60 5.17 -27.98
N LYS A 348 -7.07 3.94 -27.99
CA LYS A 348 -6.54 3.28 -29.19
C LYS A 348 -7.25 1.94 -29.37
N ARG A 349 -7.71 1.64 -30.58
CA ARG A 349 -8.28 0.35 -30.93
C ARG A 349 -7.25 -0.43 -31.73
N VAL A 350 -6.90 -1.61 -31.24
CA VAL A 350 -6.01 -2.53 -31.96
C VAL A 350 -6.89 -3.62 -32.57
N HIS A 351 -6.81 -3.80 -33.88
CA HIS A 351 -7.60 -4.77 -34.61
C HIS A 351 -6.69 -5.80 -35.26
N TRP A 352 -7.04 -7.08 -35.12
CA TRP A 352 -6.37 -8.20 -35.77
C TRP A 352 -7.32 -8.84 -36.77
N ALA A 353 -6.96 -8.81 -38.06
CA ALA A 353 -7.69 -9.54 -39.09
C ALA A 353 -6.74 -10.01 -40.18
N GLY A 354 -6.96 -11.22 -40.67
CA GLY A 354 -6.20 -11.76 -41.80
C GLY A 354 -4.69 -11.91 -41.58
N GLY A 355 -4.21 -11.92 -40.33
CA GLY A 355 -2.78 -11.98 -40.03
C GLY A 355 -2.11 -10.61 -39.87
N GLU A 356 -2.87 -9.52 -39.95
CA GLU A 356 -2.36 -8.15 -39.84
C GLU A 356 -2.91 -7.45 -38.60
N LEU A 357 -2.05 -6.64 -37.96
CA LEU A 357 -2.41 -5.75 -36.87
C LEU A 357 -2.59 -4.33 -37.42
N SER A 358 -3.75 -3.73 -37.16
CA SER A 358 -3.96 -2.30 -37.35
C SER A 358 -4.25 -1.61 -36.02
N VAL A 359 -3.82 -0.36 -35.88
CA VAL A 359 -4.10 0.48 -34.71
C VAL A 359 -4.83 1.72 -35.21
N THR A 360 -6.01 1.97 -34.65
CA THR A 360 -6.84 3.14 -34.94
C THR A 360 -6.89 4.02 -33.69
N ASP A 361 -6.50 5.28 -33.85
CA ASP A 361 -6.65 6.31 -32.81
C ASP A 361 -8.12 6.76 -32.73
N GLY A 362 -8.61 7.04 -31.52
CA GLY A 362 -9.94 7.61 -31.34
C GLY A 362 -10.04 9.08 -31.77
N PRO A 363 -11.24 9.69 -31.69
CA PRO A 363 -12.50 9.11 -31.24
C PRO A 363 -13.09 8.12 -32.23
N PHE A 364 -13.75 7.07 -31.73
CA PHE A 364 -14.28 6.01 -32.58
C PHE A 364 -15.64 6.42 -33.16
N THR A 365 -15.63 6.97 -34.37
CA THR A 365 -16.79 7.58 -35.05
C THR A 365 -17.96 6.63 -35.35
N GLU A 366 -17.79 5.33 -35.12
CA GLU A 366 -18.74 4.29 -35.51
C GLU A 366 -19.68 3.83 -34.37
N SER A 367 -19.46 4.27 -33.13
CA SER A 367 -20.21 3.75 -31.97
C SER A 367 -20.86 4.89 -31.19
N LYS A 368 -22.19 5.00 -31.27
CA LYS A 368 -22.97 5.92 -30.42
C LYS A 368 -22.90 5.52 -28.95
N GLU A 369 -22.69 4.23 -28.69
CA GLU A 369 -22.52 3.66 -27.35
C GLU A 369 -21.09 3.16 -27.21
N VAL A 370 -20.39 3.67 -26.20
CA VAL A 370 -19.00 3.30 -25.90
C VAL A 370 -18.89 2.85 -24.46
N VAL A 371 -17.92 1.98 -24.17
CA VAL A 371 -17.68 1.55 -22.79
C VAL A 371 -17.04 2.71 -22.02
N GLY A 372 -17.83 3.33 -21.14
CA GLY A 372 -17.41 4.43 -20.29
C GLY A 372 -16.88 3.96 -18.92
N GLY A 373 -17.10 2.70 -18.57
CA GLY A 373 -16.64 2.14 -17.30
C GLY A 373 -16.90 0.64 -17.19
N TYR A 374 -16.37 0.05 -16.12
CA TYR A 374 -16.68 -1.33 -15.77
C TYR A 374 -16.84 -1.48 -14.26
N ALA A 375 -17.55 -2.54 -13.86
CA ALA A 375 -17.57 -3.03 -12.49
C ALA A 375 -17.34 -4.55 -12.49
N LEU A 376 -16.43 -5.01 -11.65
CA LEU A 376 -16.14 -6.41 -11.39
C LEU A 376 -16.74 -6.78 -10.04
N MET A 377 -17.63 -7.77 -10.04
CA MET A 377 -18.36 -8.18 -8.85
C MET A 377 -18.20 -9.67 -8.59
N GLN A 378 -18.19 -10.06 -7.33
CA GLN A 378 -18.34 -11.43 -6.90
C GLN A 378 -19.74 -11.61 -6.30
N CYS A 379 -20.59 -12.32 -7.03
CA CYS A 379 -21.98 -12.54 -6.65
C CYS A 379 -22.25 -14.04 -6.52
N LYS A 380 -23.30 -14.40 -5.79
CA LYS A 380 -23.77 -15.78 -5.68
C LYS A 380 -24.26 -16.34 -7.02
N ASP A 381 -24.89 -15.49 -7.84
CA ASP A 381 -25.51 -15.82 -9.12
C ASP A 381 -25.72 -14.56 -9.98
N MET A 382 -26.14 -14.77 -11.23
CA MET A 382 -26.49 -13.70 -12.18
C MET A 382 -27.65 -12.82 -11.66
N ALA A 383 -28.57 -13.36 -10.85
CA ALA A 383 -29.71 -12.59 -10.37
C ALA A 383 -29.27 -11.49 -9.39
N GLU A 384 -28.33 -11.80 -8.50
CA GLU A 384 -27.70 -10.83 -7.60
C GLU A 384 -26.85 -9.81 -8.36
N ALA A 385 -26.06 -10.24 -9.36
CA ALA A 385 -25.31 -9.32 -10.21
C ALA A 385 -26.23 -8.32 -10.94
N LEU A 386 -27.39 -8.79 -11.42
CA LEU A 386 -28.41 -7.93 -12.03
C LEU A 386 -29.10 -7.01 -11.02
N GLU A 387 -29.27 -7.42 -9.77
CA GLU A 387 -29.84 -6.58 -8.72
C GLU A 387 -28.94 -5.37 -8.44
N TRP A 388 -27.65 -5.61 -8.21
CA TRP A 388 -26.68 -4.53 -8.01
C TRP A 388 -26.56 -3.63 -9.24
N THR A 389 -26.54 -4.22 -10.44
CA THR A 389 -26.50 -3.45 -11.69
C THR A 389 -27.75 -2.58 -11.88
N LYS A 390 -28.94 -3.09 -11.56
CA LYS A 390 -30.19 -2.30 -11.62
C LYS A 390 -30.17 -1.12 -10.64
N ARG A 391 -29.59 -1.32 -9.45
CA ARG A 391 -29.43 -0.25 -8.47
C ARG A 391 -28.46 0.81 -8.97
N PHE A 392 -27.35 0.41 -9.59
CA PHE A 392 -26.40 1.31 -10.25
C PHE A 392 -27.07 2.15 -11.34
N LEU A 393 -27.85 1.52 -12.22
CA LEU A 393 -28.54 2.25 -13.29
C LEU A 393 -29.55 3.28 -12.73
N LYS A 394 -30.26 2.95 -11.65
CA LYS A 394 -31.22 3.86 -11.00
C LYS A 394 -30.60 5.07 -10.29
N VAL A 395 -29.29 5.04 -10.04
CA VAL A 395 -28.58 6.21 -9.49
C VAL A 395 -28.44 7.32 -10.53
N HIS A 396 -28.45 6.99 -11.82
CA HIS A 396 -28.32 7.99 -12.88
C HIS A 396 -29.58 8.87 -12.99
N GLU A 397 -29.39 10.12 -13.38
CA GLU A 397 -30.50 11.06 -13.60
C GLU A 397 -31.23 10.72 -14.92
N GLU A 398 -32.51 11.11 -15.04
CA GLU A 398 -33.39 10.70 -16.16
C GLU A 398 -32.89 11.10 -17.55
N HIS A 399 -31.99 12.07 -17.65
CA HIS A 399 -31.42 12.53 -18.92
C HIS A 399 -30.24 11.68 -19.41
N TRP A 400 -29.70 10.79 -18.57
CA TRP A 400 -28.61 9.89 -18.94
C TRP A 400 -29.15 8.64 -19.63
N THR A 401 -28.61 8.31 -20.79
CA THR A 401 -28.81 6.99 -21.42
C THR A 401 -27.60 6.12 -21.08
N VAL A 402 -27.78 5.21 -20.12
CA VAL A 402 -26.75 4.28 -19.68
C VAL A 402 -27.26 2.85 -19.86
N THR A 403 -26.50 2.06 -20.62
CA THR A 403 -26.75 0.63 -20.79
C THR A 403 -25.67 -0.13 -20.03
N CYS A 404 -26.03 -1.24 -19.37
CA CYS A 404 -25.03 -2.09 -18.71
C CYS A 404 -25.15 -3.53 -19.19
N GLU A 405 -24.08 -4.06 -19.78
CA GLU A 405 -23.96 -5.47 -20.16
C GLU A 405 -23.31 -6.23 -19.00
N VAL A 406 -24.02 -7.20 -18.43
CA VAL A 406 -23.52 -8.04 -17.33
C VAL A 406 -23.20 -9.43 -17.85
N ARG A 407 -21.99 -9.91 -17.61
CA ARG A 407 -21.52 -11.24 -18.03
C ARG A 407 -20.83 -11.97 -16.89
N GLU A 408 -21.05 -13.27 -16.81
CA GLU A 408 -20.21 -14.13 -15.98
C GLU A 408 -18.82 -14.27 -16.61
N ILE A 409 -17.79 -14.22 -15.78
CA ILE A 409 -16.41 -14.46 -16.18
C ILE A 409 -16.16 -15.96 -16.13
N ALA A 410 -15.75 -16.54 -17.26
CA ALA A 410 -15.27 -17.91 -17.30
C ALA A 410 -13.90 -17.99 -16.61
N GLU A 411 -13.84 -18.65 -15.46
CA GLU A 411 -12.59 -18.98 -14.78
C GLU A 411 -11.89 -20.13 -15.53
N GLY A 412 -10.60 -19.95 -15.85
CA GLY A 412 -9.79 -20.88 -16.64
C GLY A 412 -8.75 -21.64 -15.84
#